data_AF-A0A2A7H2D5-F1
#
_entry.id   AF-A0A2A7H2D5-F1
#
_cell.length_a   1.000
_cell.length_b   1.000
_cell.length_c   1.000
_cell.angle_alpha   90.00
_cell.angle_beta   90.00
_cell.angle_gamma   90.00
#
_symmetry.space_group_name_H-M   'P 1'
#
loop_
_entity.id
_entity.type
_entity.pdbx_description
1 polymer ?
#
loop_
_entity_poly.entity_id
_entity_poly.type
_entity_poly.pdbx_seq_one_letter_code
_entity_poly.pdbx_strand_id
1 'polypeptide(L)' 'MSWARLSDEVASEHYEEAKQFVVTLKVVNVTDLQRKFLIGYVAAAKIMERLEEACIVGRYVHGEGRKVLMNI' A
#
# COMPACT_ATOMS: atom_id res chain seq x y z
N MET A 1 -4.98 -2.57 -23.36
CA MET A 1 -4.47 -3.23 -22.12
C MET A 1 -3.07 -2.70 -21.73
N SER A 2 -2.87 -1.38 -21.63
CA SER A 2 -1.56 -0.78 -21.29
C SER A 2 -1.47 -0.35 -19.80
N TRP A 3 -2.58 0.16 -19.26
CA TRP A 3 -2.66 0.73 -17.91
C TRP A 3 -2.44 -0.27 -16.76
N ALA A 4 -2.74 -1.57 -16.96
CA ALA A 4 -2.53 -2.61 -15.96
C ALA A 4 -1.04 -2.87 -15.69
N ARG A 5 -0.20 -2.79 -16.74
CA ARG A 5 1.26 -2.92 -16.62
C ARG A 5 1.88 -1.67 -16.01
N LEU A 6 1.47 -0.48 -16.45
CA LEU A 6 1.94 0.79 -15.89
C LEU A 6 1.68 0.90 -14.38
N SER A 7 0.48 0.53 -13.92
CA SER A 7 0.18 0.52 -12.49
C SER A 7 0.99 -0.50 -11.69
N ASP A 8 1.45 -1.58 -12.33
CA ASP A 8 2.35 -2.56 -11.71
C ASP A 8 3.77 -2.05 -11.56
N GLU A 9 4.28 -1.39 -12.59
CA GLU A 9 5.60 -0.75 -12.60
C GLU A 9 5.66 0.33 -11.51
N VAL A 10 4.66 1.23 -11.48
CA VAL A 10 4.55 2.28 -10.44
C VAL A 10 4.43 1.66 -9.03
N ALA A 11 3.63 0.61 -8.87
CA ALA A 11 3.52 -0.07 -7.58
C ALA A 11 4.85 -0.68 -7.13
N SER A 12 5.62 -1.26 -8.06
CA SER A 12 6.93 -1.85 -7.78
C SER A 12 7.98 -0.81 -7.44
N GLU A 13 7.98 0.32 -8.14
CA GLU A 13 8.91 1.44 -7.90
C GLU A 13 8.75 2.02 -6.48
N HIS A 14 7.51 2.18 -6.01
CA HIS A 14 7.25 2.76 -4.68
C HIS A 14 7.13 1.74 -3.55
N TYR A 15 7.22 0.44 -3.83
CA TYR A 15 6.90 -0.60 -2.84
C TYR A 15 7.79 -0.53 -1.58
N GLU A 16 9.11 -0.43 -1.76
CA GLU A 16 10.03 -0.48 -0.61
C GLU A 16 9.89 0.78 0.27
N GLU A 17 9.71 1.95 -0.34
CA GLU A 17 9.46 3.20 0.39
C GLU A 17 8.10 3.17 1.08
N ALA A 18 7.06 2.63 0.43
CA ALA A 18 5.73 2.44 1.02
C ALA A 18 5.78 1.51 2.23
N LYS A 19 6.55 0.42 2.16
CA LYS A 19 6.77 -0.47 3.31
C LYS A 19 7.39 0.27 4.48
N GLN A 20 8.45 1.05 4.25
CA GLN A 20 9.09 1.85 5.30
C GLN A 20 8.14 2.89 5.88
N PHE A 21 7.31 3.53 5.05
CA PHE A 21 6.29 4.46 5.53
C PHE A 21 5.23 3.77 6.39
N VAL A 22 4.71 2.63 5.93
CA VAL A 22 3.61 1.91 6.58
C VAL A 22 3.99 1.41 7.96
N VAL A 23 5.20 0.89 8.16
CA VAL A 23 5.64 0.40 9.49
C VAL A 23 5.76 1.50 10.54
N THR A 24 5.74 2.78 10.15
CA THR A 24 5.70 3.91 11.09
C THR A 24 4.28 4.25 11.57
N LEU A 25 3.25 3.66 10.95
CA LEU A 25 1.85 3.93 11.23
C LEU A 25 1.23 2.80 12.05
N LYS A 26 0.13 3.09 12.74
CA LYS A 26 -0.69 2.07 13.40
C LYS A 26 -1.73 1.47 12.46
N VAL A 27 -2.27 2.30 11.58
CA VAL A 27 -3.33 2.00 10.62
C VAL A 27 -3.00 2.71 9.32
N VAL A 28 -3.24 2.03 8.20
CA VAL A 28 -3.05 2.61 6.86
C VAL A 28 -4.22 2.30 5.94
N ASN A 29 -4.55 3.26 5.08
CA ASN A 29 -5.53 3.15 4.01
C ASN A 29 -4.89 3.32 2.63
N VAL A 30 -5.57 2.87 1.58
CA VAL A 30 -5.12 3.05 0.20
C VAL A 30 -4.93 4.54 -0.13
N THR A 31 -5.80 5.40 0.38
CA THR A 31 -5.72 6.86 0.18
C THR A 31 -4.48 7.49 0.82
N ASP A 32 -3.92 6.89 1.87
CA ASP A 32 -2.69 7.38 2.51
C ASP A 32 -1.50 7.19 1.56
N LEU A 33 -1.43 6.04 0.89
CA LEU A 33 -0.44 5.76 -0.15
C LEU A 33 -0.63 6.66 -1.38
N GLN A 34 -1.88 6.87 -1.82
CA GLN A 34 -2.16 7.78 -2.94
C GLN A 34 -1.63 9.19 -2.68
N ARG A 35 -1.85 9.74 -1.48
CA ARG A 35 -1.42 11.10 -1.13
C ARG A 35 0.08 11.19 -0.89
N LYS A 36 0.67 10.17 -0.26
CA LYS A 36 2.09 10.14 0.08
C LYS A 36 2.98 10.02 -1.17
N PHE A 37 2.58 9.19 -2.12
CA PHE A 37 3.38 8.89 -3.32
C PHE A 37 2.85 9.55 -4.59
N LEU A 38 1.74 10.29 -4.51
CA LEU A 38 1.07 10.94 -5.65
C LEU A 38 0.73 9.97 -6.79
N ILE A 39 0.33 8.74 -6.43
CA ILE A 39 0.00 7.67 -7.38
C ILE A 39 -1.50 7.47 -7.53
N GLY A 40 -1.89 6.89 -8.66
CA GLY A 40 -3.27 6.50 -8.93
C GLY A 40 -3.77 5.39 -7.99
N TYR A 41 -5.10 5.32 -7.82
CA TYR A 41 -5.75 4.35 -6.93
C TYR A 41 -5.31 2.90 -7.17
N VAL A 42 -5.24 2.47 -8.44
CA VAL A 42 -4.88 1.09 -8.81
C VAL A 42 -3.46 0.74 -8.35
N ALA A 43 -2.50 1.64 -8.52
CA ALA A 43 -1.13 1.40 -8.08
C ALA A 43 -1.04 1.35 -6.54
N ALA A 44 -1.72 2.26 -5.85
CA ALA A 44 -1.79 2.25 -4.40
C ALA A 44 -2.46 0.98 -3.84
N ALA A 45 -3.53 0.50 -4.48
CA ALA A 45 -4.21 -0.74 -4.12
C ALA A 45 -3.28 -1.95 -4.28
N LYS A 46 -2.53 -2.03 -5.38
CA LYS A 46 -1.53 -3.08 -5.60
C LYS A 46 -0.42 -3.07 -4.55
N ILE A 47 0.09 -1.90 -4.17
CA ILE A 47 1.06 -1.79 -3.07
C ILE A 47 0.44 -2.36 -1.79
N MET A 48 -0.81 -1.99 -1.50
CA MET A 48 -1.51 -2.45 -0.31
C MET A 48 -1.73 -3.98 -0.30
N GLU A 49 -2.08 -4.57 -1.43
CA GLU A 49 -2.19 -6.02 -1.61
C GLU A 49 -0.86 -6.71 -1.32
N ARG A 50 0.25 -6.22 -1.89
CA ARG A 50 1.59 -6.77 -1.65
C ARG A 50 2.01 -6.65 -0.19
N LEU A 51 1.67 -5.55 0.49
CA LEU A 51 1.93 -5.38 1.92
C LEU A 51 1.12 -6.37 2.79
N GLU A 52 -0.11 -6.68 2.38
CA GLU A 52 -0.95 -7.69 3.04
C GLU A 52 -0.39 -9.10 2.83
N GLU A 53 -0.01 -9.44 1.59
CA GLU A 53 0.64 -10.71 1.25
C GLU A 53 1.95 -10.91 2.02
N ALA A 54 2.73 -9.85 2.18
CA ALA A 54 3.95 -9.84 2.99
C ALA A 54 3.71 -9.82 4.50
N CYS A 55 2.45 -9.88 4.97
CA CYS A 55 2.06 -9.82 6.38
C CYS A 55 2.53 -8.55 7.12
N ILE A 56 2.77 -7.45 6.40
CA ILE A 56 3.15 -6.15 6.98
C ILE A 56 1.89 -5.42 7.47
N VAL A 57 0.80 -5.53 6.72
CA VAL A 57 -0.52 -5.02 7.10
C VAL A 57 -1.51 -6.18 7.25
N GLY A 58 -2.49 -5.99 8.11
CA GLY A 58 -3.59 -6.92 8.29
C GLY A 58 -4.64 -6.80 7.20
N ARG A 59 -5.64 -7.67 7.33
CA ARG A 59 -6.84 -7.66 6.48
C ARG A 59 -7.57 -6.32 6.58
N TYR A 60 -8.21 -5.96 5.48
CA TYR A 60 -9.10 -4.81 5.45
C TYR A 60 -10.28 -5.01 6.39
N VAL A 61 -10.50 -4.04 7.29
CA VAL A 61 -11.68 -3.94 8.13
C VAL A 61 -12.48 -2.72 7.66
N HIS A 62 -13.76 -2.93 7.33
CA HIS A 62 -14.61 -1.87 6.82
C HIS A 62 -14.69 -0.70 7.81
N GLY A 63 -14.35 0.50 7.35
CA GLY A 63 -14.35 1.72 8.17
C GLY A 63 -13.10 1.93 9.05
N GLU A 64 -12.28 0.90 9.27
CA GLU A 64 -11.08 0.99 10.12
C GLU A 64 -9.76 0.94 9.35
N GLY A 65 -9.78 0.62 8.06
CA GLY A 65 -8.57 0.49 7.26
C GLY A 65 -7.83 -0.82 7.54
N ARG A 66 -6.50 -0.82 7.38
CA ARG A 66 -5.65 -1.99 7.63
C ARG A 66 -4.72 -1.72 8.81
N LYS A 67 -4.75 -2.59 9.81
CA LYS A 67 -3.84 -2.50 10.96
C LYS A 67 -2.44 -2.89 10.54
N VAL A 68 -1.44 -2.15 10.99
CA VAL A 68 -0.04 -2.49 10.74
C VAL A 68 0.38 -3.57 11.73
N LEU A 69 0.95 -4.66 11.23
CA LEU A 69 1.31 -5.84 12.03
C LEU A 69 2.78 -5.87 12.45
N MET A 70 3.64 -5.16 11.72
CA MET A 70 5.07 -5.04 12.01
C MET A 70 5.42 -3.61 12.40
N ASN A 71 6.21 -3.49 13.46
CA ASN A 71 6.91 -2.25 13.82
C ASN A 71 8.41 -2.55 13.78
N ILE A 72 9.19 -1.66 13.16
CA ILE A 72 10.66 -1.71 13.15
C ILE A 72 11.19 -0.72 14.17
#